data_AF-A0A0F8U7H2-F1
#
_entry.id   AF-A0A0F8U7H2-F1
#
_cell.length_a   1.000
_cell.length_b   1.000
_cell.length_c   1.000
_cell.angle_alpha   90.00
_cell.angle_beta   90.00
_cell.angle_gamma   90.00
#
_symmetry.space_group_name_H-M   'P 1'
#
loop_
_entity.id
_entity.type
_entity.pdbx_description
1 polymer ?
#
loop_
_entity_poly.entity_id
_entity_poly.type
_entity_poly.pdbx_seq_one_letter_code
_entity_poly.pdbx_strand_id
1 'polypeptide(L)'
;MSSNSIPKPWGYRWRSSRFLIVSSITIALFSETFLYGFLVPILRYMLEDRLHTDPLETQNYTTALLTIHGLFTLVSAPVIAHFVDKSPNRRTPLLIALAGCCVGTLLIATTASVWMLFVGRIIQAIAGAAAWVIGFALLVDNVAREHVGNMIGIAMSFVTAGIVGGPMVSGVLLEWIGYWGAWSVPLGVLVLDIIARLVLIDPADIPKVCPDPPTSRQPEPGESTGLLSGVVTPASHADATATATATATATANATAEGFYRTILGDLRVLAGLANALMTSFIMAGFNTTLPVHLRDIFGWGSLPIGMMFFFLQLPPIILGGTMGWVRDKVGLKLPTTLGWIGSVPLLWLLGICGDERFPWANTGLRGARLFVGCILAFGAVSMLVRGAGPVQLARIMKDLQARNPQLFGANGGSSRVFSMTEMAYSLG
;
A
#
# COMPACT_ATOMS: atom_id res chain seq x y z
N MET A 1 -46.32 -13.78 3.57
CA MET A 1 -46.18 -12.49 4.26
C MET A 1 -44.87 -11.85 3.83
N SER A 2 -44.92 -10.57 3.50
CA SER A 2 -43.93 -9.77 2.78
C SER A 2 -42.51 -9.88 3.33
N SER A 3 -41.53 -10.08 2.42
CA SER A 3 -40.13 -9.88 2.75
C SER A 3 -39.94 -8.42 3.21
N ASN A 4 -39.48 -8.25 4.45
CA ASN A 4 -39.02 -6.96 4.95
C ASN A 4 -37.77 -6.58 4.16
N SER A 5 -37.95 -5.94 3.00
CA SER A 5 -36.86 -5.34 2.26
C SER A 5 -36.44 -4.09 3.02
N ILE A 6 -35.29 -4.19 3.71
CA ILE A 6 -34.64 -3.04 4.36
C ILE A 6 -34.54 -1.91 3.31
N PRO A 7 -35.03 -0.69 3.61
CA PRO A 7 -34.98 0.41 2.66
C PRO A 7 -33.51 0.70 2.32
N LYS A 8 -33.16 0.52 1.04
CA LYS A 8 -31.80 0.79 0.57
C LYS A 8 -31.52 2.29 0.70
N PRO A 9 -30.37 2.70 1.25
CA PRO A 9 -30.04 4.10 1.43
C PRO A 9 -29.98 4.85 0.10
N TRP A 10 -30.19 6.17 0.15
CA TRP A 10 -30.20 7.01 -1.05
C TRP A 10 -28.89 6.88 -1.85
N GLY A 11 -29.03 6.70 -3.17
CA GLY A 11 -27.90 6.57 -4.10
C GLY A 11 -27.16 5.22 -4.04
N TYR A 12 -27.71 4.19 -3.37
CA TYR A 12 -27.06 2.87 -3.17
C TYR A 12 -26.44 2.28 -4.45
N ARG A 13 -27.12 2.39 -5.60
CA ARG A 13 -26.62 1.81 -6.88
C ARG A 13 -25.30 2.44 -7.36
N TRP A 14 -25.08 3.73 -7.14
CA TRP A 14 -23.83 4.40 -7.50
C TRP A 14 -22.82 4.34 -6.35
N ARG A 15 -23.29 4.50 -5.10
CA ARG A 15 -22.46 4.47 -3.87
C ARG A 15 -21.89 3.10 -3.52
N SER A 16 -22.46 2.01 -4.04
CA SER A 16 -21.96 0.63 -3.89
C SER A 16 -21.29 0.10 -5.17
N SER A 17 -21.04 0.97 -6.17
CA SER A 17 -20.44 0.54 -7.43
C SER A 17 -18.98 0.12 -7.21
N ARG A 18 -18.60 -1.03 -7.79
CA ARG A 18 -17.21 -1.52 -7.80
C ARG A 18 -16.23 -0.48 -8.33
N PHE A 19 -16.66 0.31 -9.31
CA PHE A 19 -15.85 1.41 -9.86
C PHE A 19 -15.56 2.47 -8.78
N LEU A 20 -16.56 2.88 -8.00
CA LEU A 20 -16.38 3.88 -6.95
C LEU A 20 -15.46 3.37 -5.84
N ILE A 21 -15.58 2.09 -5.45
CA ILE A 21 -14.69 1.45 -4.47
C ILE A 21 -13.24 1.48 -4.98
N VAL A 22 -13.00 0.97 -6.19
CA VAL A 22 -11.67 0.91 -6.80
C VAL A 22 -11.07 2.30 -6.98
N SER A 23 -11.86 3.27 -7.48
CA SER A 23 -11.42 4.66 -7.65
C SER A 23 -11.10 5.32 -6.32
N SER A 24 -11.93 5.14 -5.29
CA SER A 24 -11.67 5.70 -3.96
C SER A 24 -10.39 5.12 -3.33
N ILE A 25 -10.16 3.81 -3.45
CA ILE A 25 -8.91 3.20 -2.98
C ILE A 25 -7.71 3.74 -3.75
N THR A 26 -7.84 3.88 -5.07
CA THR A 26 -6.76 4.40 -5.92
C THR A 26 -6.42 5.85 -5.59
N ILE A 27 -7.43 6.69 -5.36
CA ILE A 27 -7.26 8.09 -4.93
C ILE A 27 -6.56 8.14 -3.57
N ALA A 28 -6.88 7.23 -2.65
CA ALA A 28 -6.22 7.20 -1.36
C ALA A 28 -4.74 6.79 -1.44
N LEU A 29 -4.42 5.77 -2.24
CA LEU A 29 -3.03 5.37 -2.48
C LEU A 29 -2.24 6.48 -3.17
N PHE A 30 -2.87 7.19 -4.13
CA PHE A 30 -2.31 8.41 -4.72
C PHE A 30 -2.07 9.49 -3.67
N SER A 31 -3.05 9.75 -2.81
CA SER A 31 -2.98 10.82 -1.80
C SER A 31 -1.84 10.55 -0.83
N GLU A 32 -1.70 9.31 -0.37
CA GLU A 32 -0.61 8.92 0.53
C GLU A 32 0.77 9.16 -0.10
N THR A 33 1.00 8.69 -1.33
CA THR A 33 2.31 8.90 -1.97
C THR A 33 2.55 10.34 -2.41
N PHE A 34 1.48 11.05 -2.77
CA PHE A 34 1.52 12.49 -3.02
C PHE A 34 1.97 13.24 -1.77
N LEU A 35 1.41 12.93 -0.60
CA LEU A 35 1.82 13.53 0.67
C LEU A 35 3.26 13.19 1.04
N TYR A 36 3.67 11.93 0.84
CA TYR A 36 5.05 11.51 1.07
C TYR A 36 6.03 12.33 0.23
N GLY A 37 5.77 12.46 -1.08
CA GLY A 37 6.62 13.22 -1.99
C GLY A 37 6.55 14.73 -1.78
N PHE A 38 5.37 15.27 -1.47
CA PHE A 38 5.14 16.69 -1.19
C PHE A 38 5.97 17.19 -0.02
N LEU A 39 6.19 16.35 0.99
CA LEU A 39 6.96 16.72 2.16
C LEU A 39 8.42 17.05 1.82
N VAL A 40 9.04 16.37 0.85
CA VAL A 40 10.50 16.40 0.65
C VAL A 40 11.03 17.82 0.35
N PRO A 41 10.50 18.57 -0.63
CA PRO A 41 11.01 19.93 -0.89
C PRO A 41 10.62 20.93 0.21
N ILE A 42 9.40 20.80 0.76
CA ILE A 42 8.90 21.69 1.81
C ILE A 42 9.65 21.50 3.13
N LEU A 43 10.14 20.30 3.40
CA LEU A 43 10.85 19.99 4.64
C LEU A 43 12.10 20.84 4.81
N ARG A 44 12.83 21.12 3.72
CA ARG A 44 13.97 22.03 3.74
C ARG A 44 13.55 23.42 4.25
N TYR A 45 12.52 24.00 3.64
CA TYR A 45 11.97 25.30 4.04
C TYR A 45 11.48 25.30 5.49
N MET A 46 10.87 24.19 5.94
CA MET A 46 10.43 24.05 7.33
C MET A 46 11.60 24.05 8.32
N LEU A 47 12.69 23.37 8.00
CA LEU A 47 13.85 23.27 8.90
C LEU A 47 14.67 24.57 8.89
N GLU A 48 15.00 25.11 7.72
CA GLU A 48 15.88 26.27 7.55
C GLU A 48 15.14 27.60 7.83
N ASP A 49 14.04 27.86 7.13
CA ASP A 49 13.36 29.16 7.19
C ASP A 49 12.41 29.30 8.38
N ARG A 50 11.72 28.23 8.79
CA ARG A 50 10.69 28.27 9.84
C ARG A 50 11.19 27.87 11.21
N LEU A 51 12.03 26.84 11.30
CA LEU A 51 12.57 26.34 12.55
C LEU A 51 13.99 26.87 12.83
N HIS A 52 14.57 27.63 11.89
CA HIS A 52 15.91 28.23 12.02
C HIS A 52 16.99 27.22 12.40
N THR A 53 16.87 26.01 11.86
CA THR A 53 17.85 24.93 12.04
C THR A 53 19.06 25.20 11.15
N ASP A 54 20.25 24.82 11.63
CA ASP A 54 21.49 24.94 10.85
C ASP A 54 21.36 24.14 9.53
N PRO A 55 21.64 24.76 8.36
CA PRO A 55 21.66 24.09 7.07
C PRO A 55 22.54 22.82 7.01
N LEU A 56 23.57 22.73 7.86
CA LEU A 56 24.42 21.55 7.97
C LEU A 56 23.66 20.33 8.54
N GLU A 57 22.65 20.56 9.39
CA GLU A 57 21.85 19.51 10.03
C GLU A 57 20.59 19.15 9.21
N THR A 58 20.18 19.97 8.24
CA THR A 58 18.99 19.73 7.40
C THR A 58 19.02 18.35 6.74
N GLN A 59 20.18 17.92 6.22
CA GLN A 59 20.33 16.62 5.58
C GLN A 59 20.17 15.46 6.57
N ASN A 60 20.70 15.61 7.79
CA ASN A 60 20.57 14.61 8.85
C ASN A 60 19.10 14.46 9.26
N TYR A 61 18.40 15.57 9.50
CA TYR A 61 16.99 15.54 9.87
C TYR A 61 16.09 15.00 8.75
N THR A 62 16.36 15.39 7.50
CA THR A 62 15.62 14.88 6.33
C THR A 62 15.78 13.37 6.21
N THR A 63 17.02 12.87 6.30
CA THR A 63 17.30 11.44 6.26
C THR A 63 16.62 10.71 7.43
N ALA A 64 16.74 11.23 8.65
CA ALA A 64 16.10 10.66 9.83
C ALA A 64 14.57 10.60 9.71
N LEU A 65 13.93 11.63 9.16
CA LEU A 65 12.48 11.68 8.94
C LEU A 65 11.99 10.71 7.84
N LEU A 66 12.83 10.43 6.84
CA LEU A 66 12.53 9.40 5.83
C LEU A 66 12.74 7.99 6.42
N THR A 67 13.83 7.77 7.16
CA THR A 67 14.13 6.49 7.80
C THR A 67 13.08 6.12 8.85
N ILE A 68 12.67 7.06 9.70
CA ILE A 68 11.65 6.79 10.72
C ILE A 68 10.31 6.46 10.09
N HIS A 69 9.97 7.09 8.95
CA HIS A 69 8.75 6.77 8.22
C HIS A 69 8.79 5.31 7.73
N GLY A 70 9.85 4.90 7.03
CA GLY A 70 10.01 3.51 6.58
C GLY A 70 10.02 2.50 7.74
N LEU A 71 10.72 2.82 8.84
CA LEU A 71 10.79 1.97 10.03
C LEU A 71 9.42 1.73 10.68
N PHE A 72 8.65 2.81 10.90
CA PHE A 72 7.33 2.67 11.51
C PHE A 72 6.31 2.05 10.56
N THR A 73 6.42 2.25 9.24
CA THR A 73 5.62 1.50 8.25
C THR A 73 5.92 0.00 8.34
N LEU A 74 7.20 -0.38 8.36
CA LEU A 74 7.67 -1.77 8.48
C LEU A 74 7.15 -2.45 9.76
N VAL A 75 7.28 -1.79 10.91
CA VAL A 75 6.89 -2.35 12.21
C VAL A 75 5.36 -2.40 12.39
N SER A 76 4.64 -1.39 11.89
CA SER A 76 3.19 -1.30 12.08
C SER A 76 2.38 -2.18 11.15
N ALA A 77 2.87 -2.47 9.93
CA ALA A 77 2.14 -3.26 8.93
C ALA A 77 1.56 -4.60 9.45
N PRO A 78 2.33 -5.49 10.12
CA PRO A 78 1.78 -6.75 10.65
C PRO A 78 0.79 -6.54 11.81
N VAL A 79 1.02 -5.54 12.66
CA VAL A 79 0.11 -5.18 13.75
C VAL A 79 -1.24 -4.74 13.17
N ILE A 80 -1.22 -3.87 12.17
CA ILE A 80 -2.42 -3.37 11.52
C ILE A 80 -3.18 -4.51 10.82
N ALA A 81 -2.48 -5.39 10.09
CA ALA A 81 -3.12 -6.54 9.46
C ALA A 81 -3.86 -7.42 10.48
N HIS A 82 -3.25 -7.66 11.65
CA HIS A 82 -3.90 -8.43 12.72
C HIS A 82 -5.21 -7.80 13.20
N PHE A 83 -5.25 -6.47 13.38
CA PHE A 83 -6.47 -5.76 13.81
C PHE A 83 -7.52 -5.66 12.70
N VAL A 84 -7.10 -5.46 11.45
CA VAL A 84 -7.99 -5.37 10.30
C VAL A 84 -8.69 -6.69 10.05
N ASP A 85 -7.99 -7.82 10.17
CA ASP A 85 -8.60 -9.15 10.00
C ASP A 85 -9.61 -9.49 11.10
N LYS A 86 -9.52 -8.88 12.28
CA LYS A 86 -10.53 -9.03 13.35
C LYS A 86 -11.74 -8.12 13.16
N SER A 87 -11.61 -7.09 12.33
CA SER A 87 -12.66 -6.10 12.13
C SER A 87 -13.71 -6.62 11.14
N PRO A 88 -15.01 -6.60 11.49
CA PRO A 88 -16.08 -7.08 10.61
C PRO A 88 -16.30 -6.17 9.39
N ASN A 89 -15.93 -4.89 9.47
CA ASN A 89 -16.00 -3.93 8.39
C ASN A 89 -14.61 -3.32 8.13
N ARG A 90 -14.11 -3.40 6.90
CA ARG A 90 -12.81 -2.84 6.48
C ARG A 90 -12.87 -1.33 6.25
N ARG A 91 -14.06 -0.73 6.11
CA ARG A 91 -14.26 0.71 5.91
C ARG A 91 -13.88 1.54 7.14
N THR A 92 -14.29 1.14 8.33
CA THR A 92 -14.00 1.85 9.58
C THR A 92 -12.50 1.99 9.86
N PRO A 93 -11.69 0.90 9.84
CA PRO A 93 -10.24 1.04 10.06
C PRO A 93 -9.58 1.86 8.95
N LEU A 94 -10.11 1.81 7.73
CA LEU A 94 -9.64 2.61 6.60
C LEU A 94 -9.92 4.12 6.77
N LEU A 95 -11.08 4.49 7.34
CA LEU A 95 -11.40 5.88 7.71
C LEU A 95 -10.55 6.37 8.89
N ILE A 96 -10.32 5.52 9.89
CA ILE A 96 -9.43 5.83 11.03
C ILE A 96 -8.00 6.08 10.52
N ALA A 97 -7.51 5.25 9.61
CA ALA A 97 -6.22 5.44 8.96
C ALA A 97 -6.15 6.82 8.28
N LEU A 98 -7.17 7.20 7.52
CA LEU A 98 -7.20 8.50 6.85
C LEU A 98 -7.27 9.69 7.81
N ALA A 99 -8.05 9.57 8.88
CA ALA A 99 -8.09 10.57 9.92
C ALA A 99 -6.71 10.72 10.58
N GLY A 100 -6.02 9.60 10.84
CA GLY A 100 -4.64 9.59 11.31
C GLY A 100 -3.68 10.28 10.34
N CYS A 101 -3.77 9.99 9.04
CA CYS A 101 -2.99 10.69 8.01
C CYS A 101 -3.26 12.20 8.05
N CYS A 102 -4.52 12.62 8.15
CA CYS A 102 -4.91 14.03 8.24
C CYS A 102 -4.34 14.72 9.47
N VAL A 103 -4.47 14.10 10.65
CA VAL A 103 -3.91 14.61 11.90
C VAL A 103 -2.39 14.71 11.83
N GLY A 104 -1.71 13.67 11.34
CA GLY A 104 -0.25 13.69 11.18
C GLY A 104 0.22 14.77 10.21
N THR A 105 -0.51 14.97 9.11
CA THR A 105 -0.24 16.02 8.12
C THR A 105 -0.42 17.41 8.70
N LEU A 106 -1.50 17.61 9.46
CA LEU A 106 -1.76 18.89 10.12
C LEU A 106 -0.67 19.18 11.16
N LEU A 107 -0.26 18.18 11.94
CA LEU A 107 0.80 18.32 12.94
C LEU A 107 2.13 18.73 12.31
N ILE A 108 2.46 18.16 11.14
CA ILE A 108 3.64 18.56 10.36
C ILE A 108 3.46 20.00 9.84
N ALA A 109 2.32 20.32 9.21
CA ALA A 109 2.06 21.64 8.64
C ALA A 109 2.08 22.77 9.69
N THR A 110 1.67 22.48 10.93
CA THR A 110 1.67 23.45 12.04
C THR A 110 2.86 23.27 12.97
N THR A 111 3.93 22.61 12.52
CA THR A 111 5.06 22.30 13.40
C THR A 111 5.70 23.56 13.98
N ALA A 112 6.00 23.52 15.27
CA ALA A 112 6.74 24.55 15.99
C ALA A 112 8.11 24.06 16.48
N SER A 113 8.41 22.76 16.30
CA SER A 113 9.68 22.17 16.71
C SER A 113 10.03 20.97 15.84
N VAL A 114 11.32 20.63 15.77
CA VAL A 114 11.78 19.43 15.05
C VAL A 114 11.15 18.16 15.65
N TRP A 115 10.94 18.10 16.96
CA TRP A 115 10.31 16.95 17.61
C TRP A 115 8.86 16.72 17.13
N MET A 116 8.10 17.79 16.95
CA MET A 116 6.72 17.71 16.45
C MET A 116 6.66 17.21 15.01
N LEU A 117 7.68 17.49 14.18
CA LEU A 117 7.83 16.87 12.86
C LEU A 117 7.94 15.35 12.96
N PHE A 118 8.78 14.84 13.86
CA PHE A 118 8.95 13.39 14.06
C PHE A 118 7.65 12.73 14.50
N VAL A 119 6.93 13.33 15.46
CA VAL A 119 5.64 12.80 15.93
C VAL A 119 4.63 12.76 14.78
N GLY A 120 4.51 13.84 14.01
CA GLY A 120 3.58 13.89 12.88
C GLY A 120 3.94 12.87 11.80
N ARG A 121 5.23 12.66 11.57
CA ARG A 121 5.75 11.69 10.60
C ARG A 121 5.49 10.24 11.01
N ILE A 122 5.62 9.92 12.30
CA ILE A 122 5.28 8.60 12.85
C ILE A 122 3.78 8.32 12.69
N ILE A 123 2.93 9.29 13.03
CA ILE A 123 1.47 9.16 12.88
C ILE A 123 1.12 8.91 11.41
N GLN A 124 1.69 9.70 10.48
CA GLN A 124 1.52 9.49 9.04
C GLN A 124 2.01 8.12 8.57
N ALA A 125 3.15 7.63 9.08
CA ALA A 125 3.70 6.33 8.68
C ALA A 125 2.77 5.18 9.07
N ILE A 126 2.31 5.15 10.33
CA ILE A 126 1.39 4.11 10.82
C ILE A 126 0.05 4.18 10.08
N ALA A 127 -0.48 5.39 9.89
CA ALA A 127 -1.73 5.61 9.17
C ALA A 127 -1.62 5.25 7.68
N GLY A 128 -0.51 5.58 7.04
CA GLY A 128 -0.19 5.23 5.66
C GLY A 128 -0.10 3.72 5.47
N ALA A 129 0.65 3.03 6.34
CA ALA A 129 0.73 1.57 6.36
C ALA A 129 -0.66 0.91 6.43
N ALA A 130 -1.55 1.47 7.26
CA ALA A 130 -2.92 0.99 7.36
C ALA A 130 -3.72 1.23 6.07
N ALA A 131 -3.59 2.40 5.46
CA ALA A 131 -4.24 2.72 4.21
C ALA A 131 -3.78 1.80 3.07
N TRP A 132 -2.49 1.47 3.00
CA TRP A 132 -1.92 0.54 2.02
C TRP A 132 -2.44 -0.88 2.20
N VAL A 133 -2.30 -1.43 3.42
CA VAL A 133 -2.73 -2.81 3.73
C VAL A 133 -4.23 -3.01 3.50
N ILE A 134 -5.05 -2.09 4.02
CA ILE A 134 -6.51 -2.19 3.89
C ILE A 134 -6.94 -1.86 2.45
N GLY A 135 -6.29 -0.90 1.81
CA GLY A 135 -6.58 -0.49 0.44
C GLY A 135 -6.39 -1.63 -0.56
N PHE A 136 -5.23 -2.29 -0.55
CA PHE A 136 -5.00 -3.44 -1.43
C PHE A 136 -5.92 -4.63 -1.12
N ALA A 137 -6.18 -4.91 0.16
CA ALA A 137 -7.14 -5.94 0.54
C ALA A 137 -8.52 -5.65 -0.04
N LEU A 138 -9.05 -4.43 0.16
CA LEU A 138 -10.36 -4.03 -0.33
C LEU A 138 -10.41 -4.01 -1.87
N LEU A 139 -9.32 -3.61 -2.53
CA LEU A 139 -9.21 -3.62 -3.99
C LEU A 139 -9.33 -5.04 -4.53
N VAL A 140 -8.63 -5.99 -3.92
CA VAL A 140 -8.61 -7.39 -4.37
C VAL A 140 -9.90 -8.13 -4.02
N ASP A 141 -10.51 -7.81 -2.89
CA ASP A 141 -11.78 -8.40 -2.45
C ASP A 141 -12.95 -7.95 -3.34
N ASN A 142 -12.88 -6.74 -3.92
CA ASN A 142 -13.94 -6.19 -4.78
C ASN A 142 -13.76 -6.42 -6.29
N VAL A 143 -12.60 -6.94 -6.71
CA VAL A 143 -12.27 -7.15 -8.13
C VAL A 143 -12.27 -8.65 -8.47
N ALA A 144 -12.91 -8.98 -9.60
CA ALA A 144 -12.94 -10.34 -10.13
C ALA A 144 -11.52 -10.84 -10.43
N ARG A 145 -11.29 -12.14 -10.26
CA ARG A 145 -9.96 -12.74 -10.37
C ARG A 145 -9.28 -12.47 -11.72
N GLU A 146 -10.05 -12.36 -12.80
CA GLU A 146 -9.52 -12.10 -14.15
C GLU A 146 -9.05 -10.66 -14.36
N HIS A 147 -9.40 -9.72 -13.47
CA HIS A 147 -9.13 -8.28 -13.64
C HIS A 147 -8.25 -7.67 -12.55
N VAL A 148 -7.74 -8.50 -11.62
CA VAL A 148 -6.91 -8.04 -10.49
C VAL A 148 -5.62 -7.38 -10.98
N GLY A 149 -4.98 -7.90 -12.04
CA GLY A 149 -3.74 -7.35 -12.57
C GLY A 149 -3.94 -5.97 -13.19
N ASN A 150 -5.01 -5.79 -13.97
CA ASN A 150 -5.39 -4.50 -14.56
C ASN A 150 -5.67 -3.45 -13.47
N MET A 151 -6.47 -3.79 -12.47
CA MET A 151 -6.82 -2.82 -11.42
C MET A 151 -5.63 -2.44 -10.54
N ILE A 152 -4.78 -3.39 -10.16
CA ILE A 152 -3.52 -3.08 -9.44
C ILE A 152 -2.57 -2.27 -10.34
N GLY A 153 -2.52 -2.57 -11.64
CA GLY A 153 -1.72 -1.81 -12.61
C GLY A 153 -2.14 -0.33 -12.69
N ILE A 154 -3.44 -0.07 -12.82
CA ILE A 154 -4.01 1.28 -12.77
C ILE A 154 -3.68 1.95 -11.43
N ALA A 155 -3.90 1.27 -10.30
CA ALA A 155 -3.59 1.81 -8.98
C ALA A 155 -2.11 2.22 -8.87
N MET A 156 -1.19 1.41 -9.38
CA MET A 156 0.24 1.70 -9.36
C MET A 156 0.65 2.87 -10.28
N SER A 157 -0.08 3.11 -11.38
CA SER A 157 0.11 4.32 -12.19
C SER A 157 -0.24 5.58 -11.41
N PHE A 158 -1.34 5.57 -10.67
CA PHE A 158 -1.73 6.68 -9.80
C PHE A 158 -0.75 6.85 -8.64
N VAL A 159 -0.34 5.78 -7.97
CA VAL A 159 0.74 5.81 -6.95
C VAL A 159 1.99 6.50 -7.51
N THR A 160 2.39 6.15 -8.73
CA THR A 160 3.55 6.78 -9.39
C THR A 160 3.32 8.26 -9.69
N ALA A 161 2.13 8.61 -10.16
CA ALA A 161 1.77 10.02 -10.37
C ALA A 161 1.81 10.82 -9.06
N GLY A 162 1.44 10.23 -7.92
CA GLY A 162 1.57 10.85 -6.60
C GLY A 162 3.03 11.09 -6.21
N ILE A 163 3.90 10.10 -6.38
CA ILE A 163 5.34 10.22 -6.07
C ILE A 163 6.00 11.34 -6.88
N VAL A 164 5.67 11.48 -8.16
CA VAL A 164 6.20 12.55 -9.03
C VAL A 164 5.53 13.89 -8.77
N GLY A 165 4.20 13.86 -8.63
CA GLY A 165 3.38 15.05 -8.47
C GLY A 165 3.64 15.76 -7.15
N GLY A 166 3.89 15.01 -6.06
CA GLY A 166 4.12 15.56 -4.72
C GLY A 166 5.23 16.63 -4.70
N PRO A 167 6.49 16.27 -5.03
CA PRO A 167 7.59 17.21 -5.03
C PRO A 167 7.36 18.39 -6.00
N MET A 168 6.87 18.11 -7.21
CA MET A 168 6.63 19.13 -8.23
C MET A 168 5.61 20.17 -7.75
N VAL A 169 4.49 19.70 -7.19
CA VAL A 169 3.41 20.55 -6.69
C VAL A 169 3.88 21.33 -5.45
N SER A 170 4.61 20.68 -4.53
CA SER A 170 5.14 21.36 -3.34
C SER A 170 6.11 22.51 -3.66
N GLY A 171 7.04 22.31 -4.60
CA GLY A 171 8.01 23.33 -4.98
C GLY A 171 7.35 24.55 -5.64
N VAL A 172 6.48 24.31 -6.62
CA VAL A 172 5.77 25.39 -7.34
C VAL A 172 4.85 26.17 -6.40
N LEU A 173 4.07 25.48 -5.56
CA LEU A 173 3.14 26.17 -4.65
C LEU A 173 3.90 26.96 -3.58
N LEU A 174 5.02 26.43 -3.07
CA LEU A 174 5.82 27.13 -2.07
C LEU A 174 6.34 28.47 -2.61
N GLU A 175 6.81 28.51 -3.86
CA GLU A 175 7.27 29.73 -4.52
C GLU A 175 6.13 30.72 -4.83
N TRP A 176 4.97 30.23 -5.29
CA TRP A 176 3.93 31.09 -5.85
C TRP A 176 2.92 31.61 -4.82
N ILE A 177 2.48 30.74 -3.91
CA ILE A 177 1.42 31.05 -2.93
C ILE A 177 1.89 30.94 -1.48
N GLY A 178 3.18 30.64 -1.28
CA GLY A 178 3.81 30.57 0.03
C GLY A 178 3.44 29.31 0.83
N TYR A 179 3.99 29.22 2.03
CA TYR A 179 3.94 28.04 2.89
C TYR A 179 2.52 27.53 3.18
N TRP A 180 1.64 28.40 3.69
CA TRP A 180 0.28 28.01 4.07
C TRP A 180 -0.60 27.72 2.86
N GLY A 181 -0.39 28.45 1.75
CA GLY A 181 -1.02 28.16 0.47
C GLY A 181 -0.64 26.76 -0.02
N ALA A 182 0.64 26.41 0.04
CA ALA A 182 1.12 25.09 -0.37
C ALA A 182 0.47 23.95 0.44
N TRP A 183 0.38 24.07 1.76
CA TRP A 183 -0.24 23.06 2.63
C TRP A 183 -1.75 22.89 2.43
N SER A 184 -2.44 23.88 1.87
CA SER A 184 -3.88 23.77 1.58
C SER A 184 -4.19 22.66 0.56
N VAL A 185 -3.27 22.37 -0.36
CA VAL A 185 -3.45 21.37 -1.42
C VAL A 185 -3.45 19.94 -0.89
N PRO A 186 -2.41 19.43 -0.19
CA PRO A 186 -2.43 18.09 0.38
C PRO A 186 -3.54 17.90 1.42
N LEU A 187 -3.86 18.93 2.21
CA LEU A 187 -5.00 18.89 3.14
C LEU A 187 -6.33 18.80 2.40
N GLY A 188 -6.50 19.55 1.30
CA GLY A 188 -7.69 19.48 0.45
C GLY A 188 -7.84 18.09 -0.18
N VAL A 189 -6.76 17.51 -0.69
CA VAL A 189 -6.73 16.14 -1.25
C VAL A 189 -7.16 15.11 -0.20
N LEU A 190 -6.64 15.20 1.03
CA LEU A 190 -7.05 14.32 2.14
C LEU A 190 -8.52 14.49 2.52
N VAL A 191 -9.02 15.72 2.59
CA VAL A 191 -10.44 15.99 2.89
C VAL A 191 -11.32 15.40 1.79
N LEU A 192 -10.95 15.56 0.52
CA LEU A 192 -11.67 14.95 -0.60
C LEU A 192 -11.66 13.42 -0.54
N ASP A 193 -10.54 12.80 -0.16
CA ASP A 193 -10.46 11.34 0.01
C ASP A 193 -11.34 10.84 1.18
N ILE A 194 -11.34 11.57 2.31
CA ILE A 194 -12.24 11.30 3.43
C ILE A 194 -13.71 11.40 2.98
N ILE A 195 -14.08 12.47 2.28
CA ILE A 195 -15.45 12.66 1.76
C ILE A 195 -15.82 11.53 0.79
N ALA A 196 -14.93 11.18 -0.14
CA ALA A 196 -15.17 10.09 -1.09
C ALA A 196 -15.49 8.77 -0.36
N ARG A 197 -14.79 8.49 0.74
CA ARG A 197 -15.02 7.29 1.58
C ARG A 197 -16.22 7.37 2.50
N LEU A 198 -16.62 8.56 2.92
CA LEU A 198 -17.89 8.77 3.63
C LEU A 198 -19.09 8.58 2.69
N VAL A 199 -18.95 8.95 1.42
CA VAL A 199 -19.97 8.75 0.38
C VAL A 199 -20.05 7.29 -0.08
N LEU A 200 -18.93 6.56 -0.07
CA LEU A 200 -18.87 5.15 -0.40
C LEU A 200 -19.65 4.30 0.63
N ILE A 201 -20.56 3.45 0.15
CA ILE A 201 -21.25 2.45 0.97
C ILE A 201 -20.64 1.09 0.62
N ASP A 202 -20.02 0.45 1.62
CA ASP A 202 -19.40 -0.85 1.43
C ASP A 202 -20.50 -1.92 1.42
N PRO A 203 -20.55 -2.83 0.42
CA PRO A 203 -21.54 -3.92 0.40
C PRO A 203 -21.57 -4.79 1.67
N ALA A 204 -20.51 -4.75 2.48
CA ALA A 204 -20.43 -5.42 3.78
C ALA A 204 -21.40 -4.86 4.84
N ASP A 205 -21.97 -3.67 4.64
CA ASP A 205 -22.96 -3.05 5.54
C ASP A 205 -24.35 -3.71 5.45
N ILE A 206 -24.56 -4.71 4.59
CA ILE A 206 -25.78 -5.51 4.54
C ILE A 206 -25.61 -6.75 5.42
N PRO A 207 -26.45 -6.96 6.45
CA PRO A 207 -26.49 -8.22 7.19
C PRO A 207 -26.67 -9.36 6.19
N LYS A 208 -25.68 -10.26 6.09
CA LYS A 208 -25.89 -11.55 5.43
C LYS A 208 -27.00 -12.23 6.22
N VAL A 209 -28.21 -12.27 5.67
CA VAL A 209 -29.27 -13.15 6.15
C VAL A 209 -28.68 -14.56 6.05
N CYS A 210 -28.29 -15.14 7.17
CA CYS A 210 -28.04 -16.57 7.23
C CYS A 210 -29.32 -17.22 6.68
N PRO A 211 -29.23 -18.07 5.64
CA PRO A 211 -30.30 -19.04 5.41
C PRO A 211 -30.46 -19.77 6.74
N ASP A 212 -31.70 -19.84 7.25
CA ASP A 212 -32.00 -20.64 8.43
C ASP A 212 -31.30 -22.00 8.28
N PRO A 213 -30.63 -22.52 9.34
CA PRO A 213 -30.12 -23.88 9.28
C PRO A 213 -31.29 -24.77 8.84
N PRO A 214 -31.07 -25.71 7.89
CA PRO A 214 -32.16 -26.54 7.42
C PRO A 214 -32.81 -27.17 8.63
N THR A 215 -34.07 -26.80 8.88
CA THR A 215 -34.91 -27.35 9.94
C THR A 215 -34.70 -28.84 9.94
N SER A 216 -34.00 -29.35 10.96
CA SER A 216 -33.86 -30.77 11.18
C SER A 216 -35.29 -31.29 11.30
N ARG A 217 -35.73 -32.04 10.29
CA ARG A 217 -36.92 -32.87 10.39
C ARG A 217 -36.72 -33.74 11.64
N GLN A 218 -37.50 -33.47 12.67
CA GLN A 218 -37.64 -34.35 13.82
C GLN A 218 -38.04 -35.74 13.31
N PRO A 219 -37.35 -36.80 13.75
CA PRO A 219 -37.97 -38.09 13.96
C PRO A 219 -38.39 -38.17 15.43
N GLU A 220 -39.68 -38.01 15.69
CA GLU A 220 -40.34 -38.67 16.83
C GLU A 220 -40.81 -40.06 16.33
N PRO A 221 -41.01 -41.10 17.17
CA PRO A 221 -40.89 -41.16 18.64
C PRO A 221 -40.06 -42.37 19.14
N GLY A 222 -39.63 -42.34 20.39
CA GLY A 222 -39.01 -43.49 21.05
C GLY A 222 -38.74 -43.26 22.53
N GLU A 223 -39.70 -43.66 23.37
CA GLU A 223 -39.63 -43.70 24.82
C GLU A 223 -38.39 -44.47 25.33
N SER A 224 -37.65 -43.87 26.27
CA SER A 224 -37.18 -44.54 27.50
C SER A 224 -36.38 -43.56 28.37
N THR A 225 -37.09 -43.00 29.34
CA THR A 225 -36.74 -42.88 30.77
C THR A 225 -35.26 -42.96 31.17
N GLY A 226 -34.80 -41.87 31.80
CA GLY A 226 -33.57 -41.81 32.60
C GLY A 226 -33.61 -40.65 33.60
N LEU A 227 -34.54 -40.72 34.55
CA LEU A 227 -34.56 -39.88 35.76
C LEU A 227 -33.33 -40.20 36.61
N LEU A 228 -32.50 -39.20 36.94
CA LEU A 228 -31.94 -39.03 38.28
C LEU A 228 -31.43 -37.59 38.50
N SER A 229 -31.91 -37.05 39.61
CA SER A 229 -31.78 -35.70 40.14
C SER A 229 -30.36 -35.18 40.37
N GLY A 230 -30.23 -33.86 40.20
CA GLY A 230 -29.93 -32.97 41.33
C GLY A 230 -28.46 -32.71 41.64
N VAL A 231 -28.00 -31.50 41.31
CA VAL A 231 -27.52 -30.48 42.26
C VAL A 231 -27.36 -29.18 41.46
N VAL A 232 -28.16 -28.16 41.79
CA VAL A 232 -27.90 -26.79 41.37
C VAL A 232 -26.87 -26.22 42.36
N THR A 233 -25.61 -26.15 41.95
CA THR A 233 -24.60 -25.28 42.57
C THR A 233 -24.46 -24.02 41.70
N PRO A 234 -24.69 -22.81 42.23
CA PRO A 234 -24.38 -21.58 41.53
C PRO A 234 -22.87 -21.31 41.69
N ALA A 235 -22.04 -21.86 40.80
CA ALA A 235 -20.61 -21.58 40.81
C ALA A 235 -20.02 -21.48 39.40
N SER A 236 -19.39 -20.33 39.13
CA SER A 236 -18.44 -20.04 38.05
C SER A 236 -18.97 -19.85 36.61
N HIS A 237 -19.78 -18.81 36.39
CA HIS A 237 -19.86 -18.21 35.04
C HIS A 237 -18.58 -17.46 34.62
N ALA A 238 -17.58 -17.31 35.51
CA ALA A 238 -16.30 -16.66 35.20
C ALA A 238 -15.25 -17.61 34.60
N ASP A 239 -15.22 -18.89 34.99
CA ASP A 239 -14.21 -19.85 34.51
C ASP A 239 -14.51 -20.35 33.10
N ALA A 240 -15.79 -20.54 32.74
CA ALA A 240 -16.17 -20.91 31.38
C ALA A 240 -15.80 -19.84 30.34
N THR A 241 -15.85 -18.55 30.71
CA THR A 241 -15.43 -17.45 29.82
C THR A 241 -13.91 -17.38 29.71
N ALA A 242 -13.18 -17.62 30.81
CA ALA A 242 -11.71 -17.65 30.81
C ALA A 242 -11.16 -18.84 30.00
N THR A 243 -11.74 -20.04 30.15
CA THR A 243 -11.35 -21.23 29.39
C THR A 243 -11.76 -21.12 27.92
N ALA A 244 -12.92 -20.56 27.60
CA ALA A 244 -13.33 -20.29 26.21
C ALA A 244 -12.45 -19.23 25.54
N THR A 245 -12.07 -18.16 26.27
CA THR A 245 -11.16 -17.12 25.75
C THR A 245 -9.74 -17.64 25.60
N ALA A 246 -9.23 -18.45 26.53
CA ALA A 246 -7.92 -19.09 26.43
C ALA A 246 -7.86 -20.10 25.27
N THR A 247 -8.92 -20.90 25.07
CA THR A 247 -9.01 -21.88 23.98
C THR A 247 -9.18 -21.19 22.63
N ALA A 248 -9.97 -20.12 22.55
CA ALA A 248 -10.09 -19.29 21.35
C ALA A 248 -8.77 -18.57 21.01
N THR A 249 -8.04 -18.08 22.01
CA THR A 249 -6.74 -17.42 21.82
C THR A 249 -5.65 -18.42 21.41
N ALA A 250 -5.64 -19.62 21.98
CA ALA A 250 -4.73 -20.71 21.60
C ALA A 250 -5.01 -21.21 20.17
N THR A 251 -6.29 -21.36 19.80
CA THR A 251 -6.69 -21.77 18.44
C THR A 251 -6.40 -20.66 17.41
N ALA A 252 -6.56 -19.39 17.78
CA ALA A 252 -6.22 -18.24 16.94
C ALA A 252 -4.70 -18.10 16.73
N ASN A 253 -3.89 -18.39 17.74
CA ASN A 253 -2.43 -18.37 17.64
C ASN A 253 -1.91 -19.56 16.82
N ALA A 254 -2.45 -20.77 17.01
CA ALA A 254 -2.10 -21.94 16.21
C ALA A 254 -2.47 -21.77 14.72
N THR A 255 -3.59 -21.11 14.42
CA THR A 255 -3.99 -20.78 13.04
C THR A 255 -3.17 -19.66 12.42
N ALA A 256 -2.72 -18.67 13.21
CA ALA A 256 -1.82 -17.62 12.73
C ALA A 256 -0.41 -18.15 12.41
N GLU A 257 0.16 -18.99 13.26
CA GLU A 257 1.48 -19.59 13.03
C GLU A 257 1.44 -20.57 11.84
N GLY A 258 0.38 -21.38 11.75
CA GLY A 258 0.13 -22.24 10.59
C GLY A 258 -0.05 -21.46 9.29
N PHE A 259 -0.67 -20.28 9.34
CA PHE A 259 -0.84 -19.39 8.20
C PHE A 259 0.50 -18.89 7.65
N TYR A 260 1.33 -18.26 8.48
CA TYR A 260 2.61 -17.71 8.03
C TYR A 260 3.56 -18.81 7.53
N ARG A 261 3.61 -19.94 8.22
CA ARG A 261 4.41 -21.09 7.79
C ARG A 261 3.95 -21.65 6.44
N THR A 262 2.64 -21.73 6.21
CA THR A 262 2.08 -22.22 4.93
C THR A 262 2.34 -21.24 3.79
N ILE A 263 2.15 -19.93 4.03
CA ILE A 263 2.33 -18.89 3.01
C ILE A 263 3.81 -18.68 2.67
N LEU A 264 4.68 -18.57 3.68
CA LEU A 264 6.13 -18.41 3.47
C LEU A 264 6.79 -19.69 2.93
N GLY A 265 6.15 -20.85 3.09
CA GLY A 265 6.58 -22.10 2.48
C GLY A 265 6.36 -22.16 0.96
N ASP A 266 5.50 -21.31 0.39
CA ASP A 266 5.26 -21.27 -1.06
C ASP A 266 6.31 -20.39 -1.75
N LEU A 267 7.14 -21.02 -2.60
CA LEU A 267 8.18 -20.35 -3.37
C LEU A 267 7.62 -19.22 -4.27
N ARG A 268 6.36 -19.31 -4.68
CA ARG A 268 5.69 -18.27 -5.47
C ARG A 268 5.41 -17.04 -4.63
N VAL A 269 5.14 -17.18 -3.33
CA VAL A 269 4.99 -16.02 -2.43
C VAL A 269 6.34 -15.36 -2.22
N LEU A 270 7.38 -16.16 -1.94
CA LEU A 270 8.75 -15.66 -1.79
C LEU A 270 9.22 -14.90 -3.03
N ALA A 271 8.94 -15.39 -4.24
CA ALA A 271 9.25 -14.69 -5.49
C ALA A 271 8.52 -13.33 -5.60
N GLY A 272 7.26 -13.25 -5.16
CA GLY A 272 6.49 -12.01 -5.16
C GLY A 272 7.03 -10.98 -4.14
N LEU A 273 7.45 -11.44 -2.96
CA LEU A 273 8.08 -10.60 -1.93
C LEU A 273 9.48 -10.12 -2.37
N ALA A 274 10.30 -11.01 -2.92
CA ALA A 274 11.60 -10.66 -3.47
C ALA A 274 11.48 -9.65 -4.62
N ASN A 275 10.45 -9.77 -5.45
CA ASN A 275 10.15 -8.78 -6.49
C ASN A 275 9.84 -7.40 -5.89
N ALA A 276 9.03 -7.32 -4.83
CA ALA A 276 8.70 -6.06 -4.16
C ALA A 276 9.95 -5.42 -3.54
N LEU A 277 10.74 -6.19 -2.80
CA LEU A 277 12.00 -5.77 -2.20
C LEU A 277 13.00 -5.24 -3.24
N MET A 278 13.27 -6.02 -4.29
CA MET A 278 14.26 -5.63 -5.31
C MET A 278 13.80 -4.39 -6.09
N THR A 279 12.48 -4.24 -6.32
CA THR A 279 11.94 -3.02 -6.95
C THR A 279 12.16 -1.80 -6.08
N SER A 280 11.93 -1.91 -4.76
CA SER A 280 12.16 -0.82 -3.81
C SER A 280 13.64 -0.45 -3.75
N PHE A 281 14.51 -1.44 -3.58
CA PHE A 281 15.96 -1.25 -3.49
C PHE A 281 16.53 -0.51 -4.70
N ILE A 282 16.13 -0.89 -5.91
CA ILE A 282 16.59 -0.21 -7.14
C ILE A 282 16.08 1.23 -7.18
N MET A 283 14.82 1.48 -6.81
CA MET A 283 14.26 2.83 -6.80
C MET A 283 14.93 3.71 -5.73
N ALA A 284 15.22 3.18 -4.55
CA ALA A 284 16.00 3.86 -3.52
C ALA A 284 17.42 4.19 -4.01
N GLY A 285 18.05 3.25 -4.72
CA GLY A 285 19.33 3.45 -5.40
C GLY A 285 19.28 4.60 -6.40
N PHE A 286 18.25 4.66 -7.27
CA PHE A 286 18.06 5.78 -8.19
C PHE A 286 17.91 7.11 -7.45
N ASN A 287 17.06 7.18 -6.43
CA ASN A 287 16.82 8.42 -5.69
C ASN A 287 18.08 9.00 -5.04
N THR A 288 19.00 8.14 -4.60
CA THR A 288 20.24 8.54 -3.92
C THR A 288 21.39 8.80 -4.90
N THR A 289 21.58 7.96 -5.90
CA THR A 289 22.77 8.00 -6.78
C THR A 289 22.57 8.86 -8.03
N LEU A 290 21.36 8.91 -8.58
CA LEU A 290 21.07 9.61 -9.84
C LEU A 290 21.43 11.11 -9.80
N PRO A 291 21.05 11.88 -8.76
CA PRO A 291 21.38 13.32 -8.72
C PRO A 291 22.89 13.56 -8.63
N VAL A 292 23.58 12.74 -7.82
CA VAL A 292 25.02 12.87 -7.58
C VAL A 292 25.80 12.52 -8.85
N HIS A 293 25.48 11.41 -9.51
CA HIS A 293 26.14 10.98 -10.74
C HIS A 293 26.00 12.02 -11.86
N LEU A 294 24.78 12.54 -12.07
CA LEU A 294 24.52 13.52 -13.12
C LEU A 294 25.23 14.84 -12.89
N ARG A 295 25.37 15.27 -11.63
CA ARG A 295 26.10 16.48 -11.28
C ARG A 295 27.61 16.30 -11.44
N ASP A 296 28.16 15.24 -10.87
CA ASP A 296 29.62 15.10 -10.72
C ASP A 296 30.29 14.64 -12.03
N ILE A 297 29.60 13.81 -12.84
CA ILE A 297 30.16 13.25 -14.08
C ILE A 297 29.77 14.07 -15.31
N PHE A 298 28.51 14.50 -15.39
CA PHE A 298 28.02 15.23 -16.56
C PHE A 298 27.94 16.74 -16.36
N GLY A 299 28.17 17.25 -15.14
CA GLY A 299 28.08 18.67 -14.83
C GLY A 299 26.67 19.24 -14.97
N TRP A 300 25.63 18.40 -14.88
CA TRP A 300 24.26 18.85 -15.10
C TRP A 300 23.74 19.69 -13.93
N GLY A 301 23.02 20.76 -14.27
CA GLY A 301 22.29 21.58 -13.30
C GLY A 301 21.04 20.89 -12.75
N SER A 302 20.34 21.56 -11.83
CA SER A 302 19.15 21.04 -11.14
C SER A 302 18.00 20.66 -12.09
N LEU A 303 17.77 21.45 -13.15
CA LEU A 303 16.65 21.24 -14.08
C LEU A 303 16.79 19.94 -14.90
N PRO A 304 17.92 19.66 -15.59
CA PRO A 304 18.13 18.36 -16.25
C PRO A 304 18.05 17.15 -15.33
N ILE A 305 18.56 17.27 -14.10
CA ILE A 305 18.47 16.20 -13.08
C ILE A 305 17.01 15.91 -12.73
N GLY A 306 16.21 16.95 -12.47
CA GLY A 306 14.78 16.81 -12.21
C GLY A 306 14.02 16.14 -13.37
N MET A 307 14.36 16.49 -14.61
CA MET A 307 13.75 15.87 -15.81
C MET A 307 14.03 14.37 -15.91
N MET A 308 15.16 13.86 -15.38
CA MET A 308 15.45 12.42 -15.40
C MET A 308 14.52 11.62 -14.50
N PHE A 309 14.20 12.14 -13.31
CA PHE A 309 13.20 11.52 -12.44
C PHE A 309 11.81 11.52 -13.08
N PHE A 310 11.47 12.58 -13.80
CA PHE A 310 10.23 12.63 -14.57
C PHE A 310 10.22 11.57 -15.68
N PHE A 311 11.27 11.45 -16.48
CA PHE A 311 11.35 10.42 -17.53
C PHE A 311 11.39 8.99 -16.99
N LEU A 312 11.99 8.78 -15.82
CA LEU A 312 11.95 7.49 -15.14
C LEU A 312 10.50 7.08 -14.78
N GLN A 313 9.66 8.04 -14.44
CA GLN A 313 8.31 7.82 -13.92
C GLN A 313 7.20 8.02 -14.96
N LEU A 314 7.48 8.66 -16.09
CA LEU A 314 6.52 8.93 -17.14
C LEU A 314 5.95 7.65 -17.81
N PRO A 315 6.77 6.68 -18.27
CA PRO A 315 6.23 5.43 -18.81
C PRO A 315 5.34 4.69 -17.80
N PRO A 316 5.69 4.62 -16.50
CA PRO A 316 4.81 4.10 -15.47
C PRO A 316 3.39 4.65 -15.40
N ILE A 317 3.27 5.96 -15.53
CA ILE A 317 2.00 6.67 -15.41
C ILE A 317 1.11 6.35 -16.61
N ILE A 318 1.69 6.29 -17.80
CA ILE A 318 0.94 6.11 -19.05
C ILE A 318 0.59 4.63 -19.29
N LEU A 319 1.50 3.71 -18.98
CA LEU A 319 1.41 2.31 -19.41
C LEU A 319 0.98 1.32 -18.31
N GLY A 320 0.80 1.74 -17.06
CA GLY A 320 0.52 0.76 -15.97
C GLY A 320 -0.82 0.03 -16.14
N GLY A 321 -1.85 0.69 -16.65
CA GLY A 321 -3.13 0.03 -16.98
C GLY A 321 -3.01 -0.98 -18.12
N THR A 322 -2.36 -0.61 -19.22
CA THR A 322 -2.13 -1.53 -20.36
C THR A 322 -1.31 -2.72 -19.92
N MET A 323 -0.32 -2.51 -19.05
CA MET A 323 0.51 -3.60 -18.56
C MET A 323 -0.21 -4.52 -17.59
N GLY A 324 -1.09 -3.97 -16.76
CA GLY A 324 -1.99 -4.77 -15.92
C GLY A 324 -2.90 -5.68 -16.75
N TRP A 325 -3.46 -5.18 -17.86
CA TRP A 325 -4.22 -5.99 -18.82
C TRP A 325 -3.39 -7.10 -19.47
N VAL A 326 -2.14 -6.83 -19.84
CA VAL A 326 -1.23 -7.86 -20.39
C VAL A 326 -0.99 -8.98 -19.35
N ARG A 327 -0.78 -8.62 -18.07
CA ARG A 327 -0.60 -9.58 -16.97
C ARG A 327 -1.82 -10.44 -16.71
N ASP A 328 -3.01 -9.92 -16.99
CA ASP A 328 -4.27 -10.66 -16.87
C ASP A 328 -4.45 -11.67 -18.02
N LYS A 329 -4.02 -11.35 -19.24
CA LYS A 329 -4.13 -12.26 -20.40
C LYS A 329 -3.02 -13.30 -20.51
N VAL A 330 -1.76 -12.87 -20.40
CA VAL A 330 -0.57 -13.73 -20.67
C VAL A 330 -0.08 -14.41 -19.39
N GLY A 331 -0.68 -14.08 -18.24
CA GLY A 331 -0.20 -14.49 -16.93
C GLY A 331 0.93 -13.59 -16.42
N LEU A 332 1.29 -13.79 -15.15
CA LEU A 332 2.22 -12.88 -14.45
C LEU A 332 3.70 -13.22 -14.69
N LYS A 333 4.02 -14.51 -14.85
CA LYS A 333 5.41 -14.98 -14.88
C LYS A 333 6.20 -14.40 -16.06
N LEU A 334 5.66 -14.53 -17.28
CA LEU A 334 6.37 -14.13 -18.49
C LEU A 334 6.69 -12.62 -18.48
N PRO A 335 5.73 -11.70 -18.26
CA PRO A 335 6.06 -10.29 -18.25
C PRO A 335 7.05 -9.89 -17.17
N THR A 336 6.90 -10.40 -15.94
CA THR A 336 7.80 -10.04 -14.83
C THR A 336 9.22 -10.57 -15.06
N THR A 337 9.38 -11.77 -15.60
CA THR A 337 10.70 -12.31 -15.97
C THR A 337 11.34 -11.48 -17.10
N LEU A 338 10.58 -11.14 -18.14
CA LEU A 338 11.06 -10.26 -19.22
C LEU A 338 11.45 -8.87 -18.70
N GLY A 339 10.69 -8.35 -17.75
CA GLY A 339 11.00 -7.12 -17.02
C GLY A 339 12.38 -7.16 -16.37
N TRP A 340 12.62 -8.15 -15.52
CA TRP A 340 13.91 -8.29 -14.85
C TRP A 340 15.07 -8.53 -15.82
N ILE A 341 14.89 -9.39 -16.83
CA ILE A 341 15.93 -9.64 -17.85
C ILE A 341 16.25 -8.36 -18.61
N GLY A 342 15.24 -7.56 -18.97
CA GLY A 342 15.42 -6.29 -19.66
C GLY A 342 16.05 -5.20 -18.77
N SER A 343 15.80 -5.23 -17.46
CA SER A 343 16.37 -4.28 -16.51
C SER A 343 17.89 -4.43 -16.35
N VAL A 344 18.42 -5.66 -16.43
CA VAL A 344 19.86 -5.93 -16.24
C VAL A 344 20.77 -5.17 -17.23
N PRO A 345 20.61 -5.29 -18.56
CA PRO A 345 21.47 -4.57 -19.50
C PRO A 345 21.27 -3.05 -19.41
N LEU A 346 20.08 -2.58 -19.06
CA LEU A 346 19.80 -1.16 -18.89
C LEU A 346 20.52 -0.57 -17.67
N LEU A 347 20.50 -1.26 -16.53
CA LEU A 347 21.23 -0.85 -15.33
C LEU A 347 22.74 -0.92 -15.54
N TRP A 348 23.23 -1.94 -16.26
CA TRP A 348 24.64 -2.04 -16.61
C TRP A 348 25.10 -0.92 -17.54
N LEU A 349 24.33 -0.61 -18.59
CA LEU A 349 24.60 0.52 -19.48
C LEU A 349 24.59 1.85 -18.74
N LEU A 350 23.65 2.02 -17.80
CA LEU A 350 23.55 3.23 -16.99
C LEU A 350 24.82 3.46 -16.15
N GLY A 351 25.38 2.38 -15.58
CA GLY A 351 26.62 2.44 -14.81
C GLY A 351 27.87 2.72 -15.64
N ILE A 352 27.85 2.41 -16.94
CA ILE A 352 28.95 2.70 -17.89
C ILE A 352 28.94 4.15 -18.37
N CYS A 353 27.75 4.78 -18.42
CA CYS A 353 27.60 6.12 -18.95
C CYS A 353 28.35 7.15 -18.10
N GLY A 354 29.39 7.75 -18.69
CA GLY A 354 30.26 8.72 -18.05
C GLY A 354 31.54 8.14 -17.46
N ASP A 355 31.82 6.85 -17.65
CA ASP A 355 33.09 6.22 -17.28
C ASP A 355 34.14 6.41 -18.38
N GLU A 356 35.32 6.94 -18.02
CA GLU A 356 36.43 7.19 -18.94
C GLU A 356 36.97 5.91 -19.61
N ARG A 357 36.74 4.74 -19.00
CA ARG A 357 37.12 3.43 -19.54
C ARG A 357 36.36 3.06 -20.82
N PHE A 358 35.23 3.71 -21.09
CA PHE A 358 34.37 3.43 -22.24
C PHE A 358 34.21 4.68 -23.13
N PRO A 359 35.11 4.89 -24.11
CA PRO A 359 35.14 6.11 -24.93
C PRO A 359 33.85 6.38 -25.72
N TRP A 360 33.07 5.33 -26.03
CA TRP A 360 31.79 5.42 -26.74
C TRP A 360 30.63 5.89 -25.85
N ALA A 361 30.76 5.80 -24.53
CA ALA A 361 29.77 6.18 -23.52
C ALA A 361 30.27 7.31 -22.59
N ASN A 362 31.31 8.03 -23.00
CA ASN A 362 31.97 9.08 -22.21
C ASN A 362 31.07 10.32 -21.95
N THR A 363 31.52 11.24 -21.11
CA THR A 363 30.91 12.50 -20.62
C THR A 363 30.44 13.49 -21.69
N GLY A 364 30.65 13.21 -22.98
CA GLY A 364 30.15 14.03 -24.09
C GLY A 364 28.65 13.89 -24.38
N LEU A 365 28.17 14.61 -25.39
CA LEU A 365 26.75 14.64 -25.81
C LEU A 365 26.16 13.26 -26.17
N ARG A 366 27.01 12.28 -26.48
CA ARG A 366 26.61 10.90 -26.79
C ARG A 366 26.31 10.10 -25.53
N GLY A 367 27.17 10.14 -24.52
CA GLY A 367 26.92 9.48 -23.23
C GLY A 367 25.72 10.08 -22.51
N ALA A 368 25.57 11.41 -22.56
CA ALA A 368 24.37 12.10 -22.09
C ALA A 368 23.08 11.55 -22.73
N ARG A 369 23.02 11.48 -24.06
CA ARG A 369 21.84 10.96 -24.79
C ARG A 369 21.59 9.47 -24.51
N LEU A 370 22.64 8.68 -24.44
CA LEU A 370 22.57 7.26 -24.07
C LEU A 370 21.97 7.09 -22.67
N PHE A 371 22.44 7.89 -21.71
CA PHE A 371 21.93 7.90 -20.34
C PHE A 371 20.43 8.21 -20.28
N VAL A 372 20.00 9.31 -20.94
CA VAL A 372 18.57 9.68 -21.01
C VAL A 372 17.74 8.54 -21.63
N GLY A 373 18.23 7.96 -22.73
CA GLY A 373 17.58 6.82 -23.40
C GLY A 373 17.45 5.60 -22.48
N CYS A 374 18.51 5.27 -21.74
CA CYS A 374 18.51 4.17 -20.76
C CYS A 374 17.56 4.42 -19.60
N ILE A 375 17.46 5.65 -19.07
CA ILE A 375 16.48 6.00 -18.01
C ILE A 375 15.06 5.81 -18.51
N LEU A 376 14.73 6.33 -19.70
CA LEU A 376 13.39 6.21 -20.26
C LEU A 376 13.03 4.74 -20.56
N ALA A 377 13.99 3.99 -21.13
CA ALA A 377 13.83 2.56 -21.38
C ALA A 377 13.68 1.77 -20.08
N PHE A 378 14.44 2.10 -19.04
CA PHE A 378 14.32 1.45 -17.75
C PHE A 378 12.97 1.77 -17.09
N GLY A 379 12.50 3.02 -17.18
CA GLY A 379 11.15 3.41 -16.76
C GLY A 379 10.08 2.55 -17.46
N ALA A 380 10.19 2.35 -18.77
CA ALA A 380 9.27 1.51 -19.53
C ALA A 380 9.36 0.02 -19.18
N VAL A 381 10.56 -0.54 -18.98
CA VAL A 381 10.75 -1.94 -18.58
C VAL A 381 10.32 -2.17 -17.14
N SER A 382 10.55 -1.20 -16.24
CA SER A 382 10.16 -1.28 -14.83
C SER A 382 8.65 -1.47 -14.65
N MET A 383 7.83 -1.07 -15.64
CA MET A 383 6.40 -1.36 -15.66
C MET A 383 6.05 -2.84 -15.64
N LEU A 384 6.89 -3.68 -16.23
CA LEU A 384 6.72 -5.12 -16.24
C LEU A 384 6.89 -5.74 -14.85
N VAL A 385 7.63 -5.06 -13.98
CA VAL A 385 8.02 -5.51 -12.65
C VAL A 385 7.20 -4.85 -11.54
N ARG A 386 6.90 -3.55 -11.67
CA ARG A 386 6.21 -2.75 -10.65
C ARG A 386 4.78 -3.24 -10.44
N GLY A 387 4.39 -3.46 -9.18
CA GLY A 387 3.07 -4.01 -8.84
C GLY A 387 2.91 -5.52 -9.09
N ALA A 388 3.91 -6.21 -9.66
CA ALA A 388 3.82 -7.66 -9.87
C ALA A 388 3.75 -8.44 -8.56
N GLY A 389 4.48 -8.02 -7.52
CA GLY A 389 4.44 -8.61 -6.17
C GLY A 389 3.01 -8.65 -5.59
N PRO A 390 2.34 -7.50 -5.41
CA PRO A 390 0.95 -7.46 -4.96
C PRO A 390 -0.01 -8.31 -5.81
N VAL A 391 0.13 -8.28 -7.15
CA VAL A 391 -0.71 -9.10 -8.05
C VAL A 391 -0.48 -10.61 -7.83
N GLN A 392 0.78 -11.02 -7.67
CA GLN A 392 1.16 -12.41 -7.41
C GLN A 392 0.52 -12.91 -6.12
N LEU A 393 0.72 -12.15 -5.06
CA LEU A 393 0.23 -12.46 -3.74
C LEU A 393 -1.30 -12.49 -3.70
N ALA A 394 -1.96 -11.53 -4.37
CA ALA A 394 -3.42 -11.53 -4.54
C ALA A 394 -3.96 -12.81 -5.21
N ARG A 395 -3.30 -13.27 -6.28
CA ARG A 395 -3.72 -14.48 -7.02
C ARG A 395 -3.50 -15.75 -6.20
N ILE A 396 -2.33 -15.88 -5.56
CA ILE A 396 -1.98 -17.04 -4.72
C ILE A 396 -2.90 -17.12 -3.52
N MET A 397 -3.19 -15.99 -2.89
CA MET A 397 -4.13 -15.92 -1.78
C MET A 397 -5.51 -16.42 -2.18
N LYS A 398 -6.06 -15.97 -3.33
CA LYS A 398 -7.35 -16.47 -3.84
C LYS A 398 -7.32 -17.98 -4.11
N ASP A 399 -6.18 -18.52 -4.58
CA ASP A 399 -6.01 -19.96 -4.75
C ASP A 399 -5.96 -20.73 -3.43
N LEU A 400 -5.19 -20.25 -2.46
CA LEU A 400 -5.06 -20.89 -1.15
C LEU A 400 -6.36 -20.83 -0.35
N GLN A 401 -7.10 -19.73 -0.44
CA GLN A 401 -8.41 -19.58 0.20
C GLN A 401 -9.44 -20.54 -0.41
N ALA A 402 -9.39 -20.77 -1.73
CA ALA A 402 -10.27 -21.74 -2.39
C ALA A 402 -9.95 -23.19 -1.99
N ARG A 403 -8.68 -23.50 -1.67
CA ARG A 403 -8.24 -24.84 -1.27
C ARG A 403 -8.47 -25.11 0.22
N ASN A 404 -8.14 -24.17 1.09
CA ASN A 404 -8.22 -24.30 2.55
C ASN A 404 -8.90 -23.08 3.19
N PRO A 405 -10.25 -22.98 3.14
CA PRO A 405 -10.98 -21.84 3.68
C PRO A 405 -10.76 -21.63 5.19
N GLN A 406 -10.55 -22.72 5.94
CA GLN A 406 -10.39 -22.70 7.40
C GLN A 406 -9.08 -22.02 7.86
N LEU A 407 -8.04 -21.98 7.01
CA LEU A 407 -6.74 -21.39 7.34
C LEU A 407 -6.74 -19.85 7.32
N PHE A 408 -7.71 -19.24 6.62
CA PHE A 408 -7.78 -17.79 6.37
C PHE A 408 -8.75 -17.05 7.30
N GLY A 409 -9.46 -17.76 8.19
CA GLY A 409 -10.43 -17.19 9.12
C GLY A 409 -11.68 -16.60 8.45
N ALA A 410 -12.61 -16.09 9.26
CA ALA A 410 -13.92 -15.61 8.80
C ALA A 410 -13.85 -14.37 7.89
N ASN A 411 -12.80 -13.54 8.03
CA ASN A 411 -12.66 -12.27 7.33
C ASN A 411 -11.65 -12.30 6.17
N GLY A 412 -11.03 -13.46 5.90
CA GLY A 412 -10.03 -13.63 4.86
C GLY A 412 -8.68 -13.00 5.21
N GLY A 413 -7.60 -13.78 5.14
CA GLY A 413 -6.23 -13.35 5.47
C GLY A 413 -5.57 -12.40 4.45
N SER A 414 -6.35 -11.60 3.73
CA SER A 414 -5.86 -10.68 2.69
C SER A 414 -5.02 -9.55 3.24
N SER A 415 -5.37 -9.02 4.41
CA SER A 415 -4.56 -7.97 5.03
C SER A 415 -3.17 -8.48 5.43
N ARG A 416 -3.04 -9.71 5.95
CA ARG A 416 -1.74 -10.30 6.32
C ARG A 416 -0.83 -10.50 5.10
N VAL A 417 -1.40 -10.89 3.96
CA VAL A 417 -0.63 -11.05 2.72
C VAL A 417 -0.14 -9.69 2.21
N PHE A 418 -0.98 -8.66 2.24
CA PHE A 418 -0.57 -7.33 1.81
C PHE A 418 0.39 -6.66 2.81
N SER A 419 0.27 -6.91 4.11
CA SER A 419 1.28 -6.44 5.07
C SER A 419 2.64 -7.05 4.81
N MET A 420 2.73 -8.32 4.41
CA MET A 420 4.03 -8.92 4.03
C MET A 420 4.63 -8.22 2.80
N THR A 421 3.80 -7.84 1.84
CA THR A 421 4.27 -7.09 0.66
C THR A 421 4.78 -5.72 1.05
N GLU A 422 4.06 -5.03 1.94
CA GLU A 422 4.42 -3.72 2.45
C GLU A 422 5.73 -3.76 3.25
N MET A 423 5.90 -4.77 4.09
CA MET A 423 7.14 -5.00 4.82
C MET A 423 8.32 -5.25 3.88
N ALA A 424 8.14 -6.10 2.86
CA ALA A 424 9.18 -6.37 1.88
C ALA A 424 9.55 -5.12 1.08
N TYR A 425 8.58 -4.26 0.76
CA TYR A 425 8.83 -2.98 0.09
C TYR A 425 9.57 -2.02 1.02
N SER A 426 9.14 -1.85 2.27
CA SER A 426 9.75 -0.94 3.25
C SER A 426 11.17 -1.34 3.66
N LEU A 427 11.52 -2.63 3.56
CA LEU A 427 12.85 -3.15 3.89
C LEU A 427 13.89 -2.84 2.79
N GLY A 428 13.46 -2.78 1.53
CA GLY A 428 14.32 -2.50 0.38
C GLY A 428 14.45 -1.02 0.12
#